data_AF-D1AVK2-F1
#
_entry.id   AF-D1AVK2-F1
#
_cell.length_a   1.000
_cell.length_b   1.000
_cell.length_c   1.000
_cell.angle_alpha   90.00
_cell.angle_beta   90.00
_cell.angle_gamma   90.00
#
_symmetry.space_group_name_H-M   'P 1'
#
loop_
_entity.id
_entity.type
_entity.pdbx_description
1 polymer ?
#
loop_
_entity_poly.entity_id
_entity_poly.type
_entity_poly.pdbx_seq_one_letter_code
_entity_poly.pdbx_strand_id
1 'polypeptide(L)'
;MKKIVCVDSDGCVMDTMNYKHIECFGPIAADFWNIEEREEFLTLWNHINLYSKTRGINRFHGLNEIFKIFSEKYPKYTKLNEVDNWIKTTSELSNNSLIKEIEITDSKELKKALNWSLEVNKKIVSLEGMDKPFDMVKEVFEVMKDKVKIVIVSSANKEAILSEWERHGLLKYVDIVMGQDTGSKKDCIKKILIDNDLDVNDVLMIGDSPGDITAAKDNGIHFYPIIFDDESKSWARFKDKILDEFINNQYDDQKYIDEYNKKL
;
A
#
# COMPACT_ATOMS: atom_id res chain seq x y z
N MET A 1 -18.34 16.15 17.39
CA MET A 1 -18.18 15.51 16.05
C MET A 1 -17.09 14.47 16.16
N LYS A 2 -17.27 13.30 15.54
CA LYS A 2 -16.29 12.20 15.57
C LYS A 2 -15.65 12.08 14.19
N LYS A 3 -14.67 12.94 13.90
CA LYS A 3 -13.88 12.87 12.66
C LYS A 3 -12.92 11.68 12.75
N ILE A 4 -12.77 10.94 11.64
CA ILE A 4 -11.80 9.85 11.50
C ILE A 4 -10.85 10.16 10.36
N VAL A 5 -9.55 9.98 10.62
CA VAL A 5 -8.52 9.97 9.57
C VAL A 5 -7.97 8.56 9.45
N CYS A 6 -8.24 7.96 8.30
CA CYS A 6 -7.62 6.73 7.85
C CYS A 6 -6.26 7.07 7.23
N VAL A 7 -5.21 6.32 7.57
CA VAL A 7 -3.86 6.53 7.02
C VAL A 7 -3.30 5.21 6.48
N ASP A 8 -2.74 5.23 5.28
CA ASP A 8 -1.87 4.14 4.84
C ASP A 8 -0.53 4.17 5.58
N SER A 9 0.18 3.04 5.59
CA SER A 9 1.48 2.89 6.23
C SER A 9 2.63 3.09 5.23
N ASP A 10 2.86 2.11 4.37
CA ASP A 10 4.02 2.08 3.46
C ASP A 10 3.90 3.17 2.38
N GLY A 11 4.93 4.02 2.22
CA GLY A 11 4.94 5.10 1.24
C GLY A 11 4.11 6.34 1.62
N CYS A 12 3.29 6.25 2.67
CA CYS A 12 2.47 7.33 3.20
C CYS A 12 3.04 7.89 4.52
N VAL A 13 3.10 7.05 5.56
CA VAL A 13 3.65 7.40 6.87
C VAL A 13 5.09 6.93 6.99
N MET A 14 5.37 5.73 6.49
CA MET A 14 6.66 5.05 6.58
C MET A 14 7.39 5.10 5.24
N ASP A 15 8.67 5.52 5.25
CA ASP A 15 9.59 5.49 4.11
C ASP A 15 10.11 4.06 3.89
N THR A 16 9.19 3.20 3.48
CA THR A 16 9.42 1.75 3.38
C THR A 16 9.19 1.20 1.99
N MET A 17 8.38 1.89 1.17
CA MET A 17 7.97 1.39 -0.13
C MET A 17 9.17 1.19 -1.07
N ASN A 18 10.08 2.18 -1.15
CA ASN A 18 11.21 2.11 -2.08
C ASN A 18 12.15 0.95 -1.76
N TYR A 19 12.68 0.86 -0.53
CA TYR A 19 13.64 -0.20 -0.21
C TYR A 19 13.00 -1.59 -0.29
N LYS A 20 11.72 -1.76 0.09
CA LYS A 20 11.04 -3.05 -0.03
C LYS A 20 11.02 -3.51 -1.50
N HIS A 21 10.77 -2.61 -2.45
CA HIS A 21 10.77 -2.97 -3.88
C HIS A 21 12.18 -3.16 -4.45
N ILE A 22 13.12 -2.28 -4.08
CA ILE A 22 14.48 -2.25 -4.62
C ILE A 22 15.35 -3.39 -4.05
N GLU A 23 15.17 -3.77 -2.78
CA GLU A 23 16.02 -4.74 -2.08
C GLU A 23 15.36 -6.11 -1.88
N CYS A 24 14.03 -6.20 -1.91
CA CYS A 24 13.29 -7.43 -1.64
C CYS A 24 12.49 -7.91 -2.85
N PHE A 25 11.43 -7.20 -3.24
CA PHE A 25 10.45 -7.75 -4.17
C PHE A 25 11.04 -8.08 -5.54
N GLY A 26 11.58 -7.08 -6.24
CA GLY A 26 12.14 -7.22 -7.58
C GLY A 26 13.34 -8.16 -7.62
N PRO A 27 14.36 -7.98 -6.75
CA PRO A 27 15.53 -8.86 -6.72
C PRO A 27 15.20 -10.33 -6.47
N ILE A 28 14.31 -10.63 -5.51
CA ILE A 28 13.93 -12.01 -5.22
C ILE A 28 13.11 -12.60 -6.38
N ALA A 29 12.27 -11.80 -7.06
CA ALA A 29 11.59 -12.25 -8.28
C ALA A 29 12.61 -12.58 -9.38
N ALA A 30 13.61 -11.72 -9.59
CA ALA A 30 14.66 -11.97 -10.57
C ALA A 30 15.41 -13.28 -10.27
N ASP A 31 15.71 -13.55 -9.00
CA ASP A 31 16.40 -14.77 -8.57
C ASP A 31 15.52 -16.02 -8.77
N PHE A 32 14.26 -15.98 -8.32
CA PHE A 32 13.34 -17.13 -8.42
C PHE A 32 13.07 -17.55 -9.87
N TRP A 33 13.03 -16.60 -10.80
CA TRP A 33 12.79 -16.88 -12.22
C TRP A 33 14.07 -16.94 -13.06
N ASN A 34 15.25 -16.89 -12.42
CA ASN A 34 16.55 -16.92 -13.10
C ASN A 34 16.63 -15.89 -14.23
N ILE A 35 16.23 -14.65 -13.93
CA ILE A 35 16.22 -13.57 -14.91
C ILE A 35 17.66 -13.15 -15.22
N GLU A 36 18.10 -13.41 -16.45
CA GLU A 36 19.43 -13.05 -16.95
C GLU A 36 19.55 -11.55 -17.21
N GLU A 37 18.52 -10.92 -17.77
CA GLU A 37 18.45 -9.48 -18.04
C GLU A 37 18.06 -8.70 -16.78
N ARG A 38 18.85 -8.88 -15.71
CA ARG A 38 18.53 -8.43 -14.35
C ARG A 38 18.29 -6.92 -14.25
N GLU A 39 19.20 -6.10 -14.76
CA GLU A 39 19.09 -4.64 -14.64
C GLU A 39 17.83 -4.10 -15.30
N GLU A 40 17.49 -4.63 -16.47
CA GLU A 40 16.28 -4.23 -17.19
C GLU A 40 15.01 -4.67 -16.45
N PHE A 41 14.98 -5.92 -15.97
CA PHE A 41 13.87 -6.43 -15.17
C PHE A 41 13.65 -5.58 -13.91
N LEU A 42 14.70 -5.25 -13.18
CA LEU A 42 14.60 -4.44 -11.96
C LEU A 42 14.19 -2.99 -12.25
N THR A 43 14.67 -2.41 -13.34
CA THR A 43 14.26 -1.08 -13.79
C THR A 43 12.76 -1.05 -14.11
N LEU A 44 12.29 -2.05 -14.87
CA LEU A 44 10.88 -2.18 -15.20
C LEU A 44 10.02 -2.47 -13.95
N TRP A 45 10.51 -3.33 -13.05
CA TRP A 45 9.84 -3.62 -11.77
C TRP A 45 9.60 -2.35 -10.98
N ASN A 46 10.64 -1.52 -10.81
CA ASN A 46 10.56 -0.28 -10.06
C ASN A 46 9.63 0.72 -10.75
N HIS A 47 9.68 0.83 -12.08
CA HIS A 47 8.76 1.71 -12.80
C HIS A 47 7.28 1.32 -12.60
N ILE A 48 6.95 0.03 -12.76
CA ILE A 48 5.60 -0.48 -12.55
C ILE A 48 5.14 -0.23 -11.11
N ASN A 49 5.95 -0.58 -10.13
CA ASN A 49 5.48 -0.63 -8.74
C ASN A 49 5.69 0.65 -7.93
N LEU A 50 6.56 1.56 -8.36
CA LEU A 50 6.90 2.80 -7.64
C LEU A 50 6.57 4.08 -8.41
N TYR A 51 6.71 4.09 -9.74
CA TYR A 51 6.79 5.33 -10.54
C TYR A 51 5.78 5.38 -11.70
N SER A 52 4.63 4.74 -11.55
CA SER A 52 3.58 4.74 -12.58
C SER A 52 2.19 4.64 -11.93
N LYS A 53 1.15 4.58 -12.77
CA LYS A 53 -0.25 4.42 -12.32
C LYS A 53 -0.55 3.10 -11.61
N THR A 54 0.43 2.21 -11.53
CA THR A 54 0.40 0.98 -10.72
C THR A 54 1.27 1.08 -9.46
N ARG A 55 1.61 2.29 -9.01
CA ARG A 55 2.29 2.50 -7.73
C ARG A 55 1.52 1.81 -6.59
N GLY A 56 2.23 1.06 -5.74
CA GLY A 56 1.65 0.42 -4.56
C GLY A 56 0.65 -0.70 -4.87
N ILE A 57 0.62 -1.24 -6.09
CA ILE A 57 -0.24 -2.39 -6.40
C ILE A 57 0.14 -3.62 -5.57
N ASN A 58 -0.81 -4.53 -5.40
CA ASN A 58 -0.54 -5.79 -4.72
C ASN A 58 0.64 -6.53 -5.39
N ARG A 59 1.52 -7.10 -4.56
CA ARG A 59 2.74 -7.80 -5.00
C ARG A 59 2.51 -8.83 -6.11
N PHE A 60 1.39 -9.57 -6.08
CA PHE A 60 1.10 -10.58 -7.09
C PHE A 60 0.63 -9.96 -8.40
N HIS A 61 -0.12 -8.85 -8.34
CA HIS A 61 -0.39 -8.05 -9.53
C HIS A 61 0.92 -7.51 -10.12
N GLY A 62 1.81 -6.95 -9.29
CA GLY A 62 3.10 -6.42 -9.76
C GLY A 62 3.96 -7.49 -10.43
N LEU A 63 3.99 -8.69 -9.84
CA LEU A 63 4.62 -9.87 -10.42
C LEU A 63 3.99 -10.24 -11.78
N ASN A 64 2.66 -10.32 -11.86
CA ASN A 64 1.99 -10.68 -13.10
C ASN A 64 2.21 -9.64 -14.22
N GLU A 65 2.11 -8.35 -13.90
CA GLU A 65 2.28 -7.26 -14.86
C GLU A 65 3.70 -7.22 -15.44
N ILE A 66 4.74 -7.39 -14.62
CA ILE A 66 6.10 -7.45 -15.17
C ILE A 66 6.27 -8.63 -16.12
N PHE A 67 5.76 -9.82 -15.77
CA PHE A 67 5.91 -11.00 -16.64
C PHE A 67 5.08 -10.90 -17.93
N LYS A 68 3.95 -10.18 -17.94
CA LYS A 68 3.21 -9.87 -19.18
C LYS A 68 4.07 -9.08 -20.16
N ILE A 69 4.76 -8.04 -19.70
CA ILE A 69 5.61 -7.18 -20.54
C ILE A 69 6.92 -7.91 -20.90
N PHE A 70 7.56 -8.53 -19.90
CA PHE A 70 8.89 -9.11 -20.06
C PHE A 70 8.90 -10.33 -20.98
N SER A 71 7.85 -11.16 -20.93
CA SER A 71 7.71 -12.32 -21.83
C SER A 71 7.48 -11.94 -23.30
N GLU A 72 6.89 -10.77 -23.57
CA GLU A 72 6.72 -10.26 -24.94
C GLU A 72 8.05 -9.82 -25.55
N LYS A 73 8.92 -9.23 -24.73
CA LYS A 73 10.27 -8.83 -25.15
C LYS A 73 11.25 -10.01 -25.20
N TYR A 74 11.13 -10.94 -24.25
CA TYR A 74 12.03 -12.07 -24.07
C TYR A 74 11.25 -13.40 -24.04
N PRO A 75 11.04 -14.05 -25.20
CA PRO A 75 10.19 -15.25 -25.31
C PRO A 75 10.65 -16.48 -24.51
N LYS A 76 11.86 -16.45 -23.93
CA LYS A 76 12.36 -17.49 -23.02
C LYS A 76 11.66 -17.48 -21.65
N TYR A 77 11.04 -16.37 -21.27
CA TYR A 77 10.22 -16.28 -20.07
C TYR A 77 8.74 -16.43 -20.42
N THR A 78 8.00 -17.18 -19.61
CA THR A 78 6.58 -17.43 -19.82
C THR A 78 5.71 -16.43 -19.06
N LYS A 79 4.57 -16.08 -19.64
CA LYS A 79 3.48 -15.39 -18.91
C LYS A 79 3.03 -16.25 -17.72
N LEU A 80 2.65 -15.61 -16.62
CA LEU A 80 2.15 -16.28 -15.42
C LEU A 80 0.63 -16.47 -15.53
N ASN A 81 0.19 -17.43 -16.35
CA ASN A 81 -1.22 -17.58 -16.72
C ASN A 81 -2.08 -18.05 -15.54
N GLU A 82 -1.56 -18.91 -14.67
CA GLU A 82 -2.28 -19.41 -13.51
C GLU A 82 -2.36 -18.35 -12.42
N VAL A 83 -1.29 -17.57 -12.22
CA VAL A 83 -1.31 -16.39 -11.34
C VAL A 83 -2.29 -15.34 -11.86
N ASP A 84 -2.31 -15.05 -13.17
CA ASP A 84 -3.26 -14.12 -13.78
C ASP A 84 -4.72 -14.58 -13.61
N ASN A 85 -4.98 -15.88 -13.77
CA ASN A 85 -6.31 -16.44 -13.52
C ASN A 85 -6.71 -16.33 -12.05
N TRP A 86 -5.84 -16.71 -11.12
CA TRP A 86 -6.11 -16.61 -9.68
C TRP A 86 -6.38 -15.17 -9.24
N ILE A 87 -5.59 -14.21 -9.74
CA ILE A 87 -5.79 -12.78 -9.48
C ILE A 87 -7.21 -12.33 -9.88
N LYS A 88 -7.74 -12.85 -10.99
CA LYS A 88 -9.07 -12.46 -11.50
C LYS A 88 -10.23 -13.11 -10.74
N THR A 89 -10.00 -14.25 -10.09
CA THR A 89 -11.06 -15.05 -9.47
C THR A 89 -11.06 -15.01 -7.94
N THR A 90 -9.93 -14.65 -7.32
CA THR A 90 -9.80 -14.62 -5.86
C THR A 90 -10.60 -13.48 -5.23
N SER A 91 -11.16 -13.75 -4.05
CA SER A 91 -11.79 -12.73 -3.20
C SER A 91 -10.76 -11.86 -2.45
N GLU A 92 -9.52 -12.34 -2.32
CA GLU A 92 -8.46 -11.69 -1.55
C GLU A 92 -7.09 -11.99 -2.15
N LEU A 93 -6.18 -11.02 -2.17
CA LEU A 93 -4.82 -11.18 -2.70
C LEU A 93 -3.81 -11.32 -1.56
N SER A 94 -3.71 -12.52 -0.99
CA SER A 94 -2.80 -12.84 0.11
C SER A 94 -2.16 -14.21 -0.05
N ASN A 95 -1.14 -14.50 0.77
CA ASN A 95 -0.52 -15.82 0.81
C ASN A 95 -1.55 -16.90 1.20
N ASN A 96 -2.49 -16.56 2.09
CA ASN A 96 -3.50 -17.50 2.58
C ASN A 96 -4.50 -17.88 1.48
N SER A 97 -4.98 -16.93 0.69
CA SER A 97 -5.85 -17.23 -0.44
C SER A 97 -5.11 -17.99 -1.54
N LEU A 98 -3.83 -17.70 -1.77
CA LEU A 98 -2.99 -18.45 -2.72
C LEU A 98 -2.76 -19.91 -2.27
N ILE A 99 -2.54 -20.16 -0.97
CA ILE A 99 -2.43 -21.53 -0.42
C ILE A 99 -3.69 -22.34 -0.70
N LYS A 100 -4.88 -21.77 -0.45
CA LYS A 100 -6.16 -22.43 -0.72
C LYS A 100 -6.34 -22.79 -2.19
N GLU A 101 -5.93 -21.89 -3.11
CA GLU A 101 -5.98 -22.18 -4.54
C GLU A 101 -5.00 -23.31 -4.95
N ILE A 102 -3.82 -23.35 -4.33
CA ILE A 102 -2.82 -24.41 -4.56
C ILE A 102 -3.36 -25.78 -4.10
N GLU A 103 -4.11 -25.85 -3.00
CA GLU A 103 -4.72 -27.09 -2.52
C GLU A 103 -5.73 -27.69 -3.52
N ILE A 104 -6.38 -26.83 -4.32
CA ILE A 104 -7.37 -27.25 -5.33
C ILE A 104 -6.69 -27.62 -6.65
N THR A 105 -5.71 -26.83 -7.08
CA THR A 105 -5.13 -26.91 -8.44
C THR A 105 -3.85 -27.74 -8.51
N ASP A 106 -3.17 -27.95 -7.38
CA ASP A 106 -1.81 -28.49 -7.28
C ASP A 106 -0.75 -27.73 -8.12
N SER A 107 -1.06 -26.50 -8.53
CA SER A 107 -0.30 -25.70 -9.50
C SER A 107 1.16 -25.47 -9.10
N LYS A 108 2.09 -25.78 -10.01
CA LYS A 108 3.52 -25.48 -9.83
C LYS A 108 3.81 -23.98 -9.94
N GLU A 109 3.10 -23.27 -10.81
CA GLU A 109 3.26 -21.83 -10.99
C GLU A 109 2.83 -21.07 -9.73
N LEU A 110 1.66 -21.41 -9.17
CA LEU A 110 1.16 -20.79 -7.93
C LEU A 110 2.06 -21.11 -6.73
N LYS A 111 2.54 -22.37 -6.60
CA LYS A 111 3.53 -22.73 -5.56
C LYS A 111 4.81 -21.90 -5.66
N LYS A 112 5.28 -21.63 -6.88
CA LYS A 112 6.46 -20.78 -7.10
C LYS A 112 6.20 -19.33 -6.68
N ALA A 113 5.05 -18.77 -7.04
CA ALA A 113 4.64 -17.43 -6.61
C ALA A 113 4.48 -17.33 -5.08
N LEU A 114 3.93 -18.36 -4.43
CA LEU A 114 3.83 -18.42 -2.97
C LEU A 114 5.22 -18.42 -2.32
N ASN A 115 6.12 -19.28 -2.80
CA ASN A 115 7.48 -19.36 -2.26
C ASN A 115 8.24 -18.02 -2.43
N TRP A 116 8.10 -17.36 -3.57
CA TRP A 116 8.64 -16.01 -3.77
C TRP A 116 8.09 -15.03 -2.72
N SER A 117 6.77 -15.00 -2.51
CA SER A 117 6.15 -14.08 -1.54
C SER A 117 6.58 -14.36 -0.10
N LEU A 118 6.80 -15.63 0.27
CA LEU A 118 7.30 -16.02 1.58
C LEU A 118 8.77 -15.61 1.78
N GLU A 119 9.63 -15.76 0.75
CA GLU A 119 11.02 -15.30 0.82
C GLU A 119 11.11 -13.77 0.89
N VAL A 120 10.25 -13.05 0.18
CA VAL A 120 10.11 -11.59 0.31
C VAL A 120 9.80 -11.20 1.76
N ASN A 121 8.84 -11.87 2.42
CA ASN A 121 8.53 -11.59 3.81
C ASN A 121 9.74 -11.82 4.73
N LYS A 122 10.47 -12.93 4.55
CA LYS A 122 11.69 -13.20 5.33
C LYS A 122 12.75 -12.12 5.12
N LYS A 123 12.95 -11.66 3.89
CA LYS A 123 13.91 -10.60 3.58
C LYS A 123 13.50 -9.27 4.22
N ILE A 124 12.23 -8.88 4.15
CA ILE A 124 11.74 -7.66 4.79
C ILE A 124 12.02 -7.67 6.30
N VAL A 125 11.74 -8.79 6.98
CA VAL A 125 12.05 -8.96 8.42
C VAL A 125 13.56 -8.83 8.68
N SER A 126 14.41 -9.38 7.81
CA SER A 126 15.87 -9.25 7.97
C SER A 126 16.41 -7.83 7.79
N LEU A 127 15.59 -6.92 7.23
CA LEU A 127 15.93 -5.52 6.99
C LEU A 127 15.32 -4.57 8.05
N GLU A 128 14.84 -5.12 9.17
CA GLU A 128 14.35 -4.35 10.31
C GLU A 128 15.34 -3.24 10.72
N GLY A 129 14.84 -2.01 10.83
CA GLY A 129 15.64 -0.83 11.19
C GLY A 129 16.04 0.05 10.01
N MET A 130 15.81 -0.37 8.76
CA MET A 130 15.89 0.53 7.60
C MET A 130 14.63 1.40 7.44
N ASP A 131 13.53 0.97 8.04
CA ASP A 131 12.29 1.73 8.11
C ASP A 131 12.45 2.99 8.97
N LYS A 132 11.89 4.09 8.48
CA LYS A 132 11.77 5.35 9.20
C LYS A 132 10.46 6.03 8.79
N PRO A 133 9.80 6.78 9.68
CA PRO A 133 8.72 7.64 9.25
C PRO A 133 9.27 8.78 8.38
N PHE A 134 8.44 9.29 7.47
CA PHE A 134 8.78 10.52 6.76
C PHE A 134 8.90 11.71 7.74
N ASP A 135 9.68 12.71 7.34
CA ASP A 135 9.75 13.98 8.08
C ASP A 135 8.33 14.58 8.24
N MET A 136 8.12 15.36 9.29
CA MET A 136 6.83 15.96 9.69
C MET A 136 5.75 15.00 10.19
N VAL A 137 5.80 13.70 9.89
CA VAL A 137 4.80 12.70 10.33
C VAL A 137 4.55 12.77 11.82
N LYS A 138 5.60 12.69 12.64
CA LYS A 138 5.45 12.65 14.09
C LYS A 138 4.77 13.92 14.65
N GLU A 139 5.15 15.09 14.14
CA GLU A 139 4.54 16.36 14.51
C GLU A 139 3.06 16.42 14.11
N VAL A 140 2.74 15.94 12.91
CA VAL A 140 1.35 15.88 12.43
C VAL A 140 0.51 14.98 13.33
N PHE A 141 0.99 13.79 13.66
CA PHE A 141 0.27 12.84 14.50
C PHE A 141 0.07 13.37 15.93
N GLU A 142 1.04 14.13 16.46
CA GLU A 142 0.89 14.84 17.74
C GLU A 142 -0.25 15.86 17.73
N VAL A 143 -0.45 16.56 16.61
CA VAL A 143 -1.58 17.50 16.44
C VAL A 143 -2.90 16.77 16.18
N MET A 144 -2.87 15.68 15.42
CA MET A 144 -4.08 14.92 15.06
C MET A 144 -4.72 14.21 16.24
N LYS A 145 -3.92 13.61 17.14
CA LYS A 145 -4.42 12.71 18.22
C LYS A 145 -5.50 13.35 19.10
N ASP A 146 -5.45 14.67 19.29
CA ASP A 146 -6.37 15.40 20.17
C ASP A 146 -7.59 15.96 19.40
N LYS A 147 -7.60 15.84 18.06
CA LYS A 147 -8.60 16.41 17.16
C LYS A 147 -9.45 15.36 16.44
N VAL A 148 -8.87 14.20 16.10
CA VAL A 148 -9.50 13.16 15.29
C VAL A 148 -9.14 11.76 15.79
N LYS A 149 -9.96 10.77 15.46
CA LYS A 149 -9.59 9.36 15.61
C LYS A 149 -8.66 8.96 14.46
N ILE A 150 -7.59 8.23 14.76
CA ILE A 150 -6.61 7.80 13.75
C ILE A 150 -6.73 6.29 13.56
N VAL A 151 -6.91 5.86 12.30
CA VAL A 151 -7.01 4.44 11.94
C VAL A 151 -5.99 4.12 10.86
N ILE A 152 -5.11 3.15 11.10
CA ILE A 152 -4.26 2.62 10.03
C ILE A 152 -5.10 1.71 9.13
N VAL A 153 -5.06 1.96 7.83
CA VAL A 153 -5.70 1.15 6.79
C VAL A 153 -4.64 0.82 5.74
N SER A 154 -4.03 -0.37 5.85
CA SER A 154 -2.88 -0.72 5.01
C SER A 154 -2.99 -2.12 4.40
N SER A 155 -2.38 -2.27 3.21
CA SER A 155 -2.23 -3.56 2.53
C SER A 155 -1.06 -4.39 3.09
N ALA A 156 -0.29 -3.83 4.03
CA ALA A 156 0.80 -4.52 4.69
C ALA A 156 0.30 -5.55 5.71
N ASN A 157 1.16 -6.52 6.03
CA ASN A 157 0.90 -7.47 7.10
C ASN A 157 0.83 -6.73 8.45
N LYS A 158 -0.16 -7.08 9.28
CA LYS A 158 -0.45 -6.37 10.53
C LYS A 158 0.69 -6.43 11.54
N GLU A 159 1.35 -7.57 11.67
CA GLU A 159 2.49 -7.73 12.56
C GLU A 159 3.67 -6.82 12.14
N ALA A 160 3.90 -6.68 10.83
CA ALA A 160 4.91 -5.75 10.30
C ALA A 160 4.56 -4.29 10.64
N ILE A 161 3.30 -3.88 10.44
CA ILE A 161 2.83 -2.54 10.80
C ILE A 161 3.05 -2.27 12.29
N LEU A 162 2.64 -3.20 13.16
CA LEU A 162 2.77 -3.04 14.60
C LEU A 162 4.24 -2.92 15.02
N SER A 163 5.12 -3.76 14.48
CA SER A 163 6.56 -3.73 14.78
C SER A 163 7.20 -2.40 14.33
N GLU A 164 6.96 -2.01 13.07
CA GLU A 164 7.49 -0.77 12.48
C GLU A 164 7.00 0.46 13.25
N TRP A 165 5.69 0.59 13.48
CA TRP A 165 5.12 1.77 14.14
C TRP A 165 5.45 1.85 15.63
N GLU A 166 5.56 0.73 16.34
CA GLU A 166 5.96 0.71 17.75
C GLU A 166 7.41 1.16 17.90
N ARG A 167 8.32 0.65 17.04
CA ARG A 167 9.74 1.01 17.04
C ARG A 167 9.96 2.53 16.90
N HIS A 168 9.09 3.21 16.15
CA HIS A 168 9.16 4.67 15.97
C HIS A 168 8.27 5.47 16.91
N GLY A 169 7.60 4.80 17.86
CA GLY A 169 6.74 5.42 18.86
C GLY A 169 5.51 6.10 18.27
N LEU A 170 5.02 5.62 17.13
CA LEU A 170 3.84 6.15 16.45
C LEU A 170 2.54 5.46 16.85
N LEU A 171 2.59 4.17 17.26
CA LEU A 171 1.38 3.43 17.63
C LEU A 171 0.57 4.10 18.75
N LYS A 172 1.23 4.82 19.67
CA LYS A 172 0.56 5.54 20.76
C LYS A 172 -0.42 6.63 20.30
N TYR A 173 -0.37 7.06 19.04
CA TYR A 173 -1.30 8.03 18.45
C TYR A 173 -2.48 7.37 17.73
N VAL A 174 -2.44 6.05 17.54
CA VAL A 174 -3.37 5.31 16.66
C VAL A 174 -4.40 4.57 17.49
N ASP A 175 -5.68 4.67 17.09
CA ASP A 175 -6.78 4.01 17.79
C ASP A 175 -7.05 2.59 17.29
N ILE A 176 -6.89 2.36 15.98
CA ILE A 176 -7.18 1.07 15.34
C ILE A 176 -6.14 0.76 14.26
N VAL A 177 -5.72 -0.49 14.18
CA VAL A 177 -4.84 -1.00 13.11
C VAL A 177 -5.60 -2.05 12.28
N MET A 178 -5.87 -1.72 11.02
CA MET A 178 -6.43 -2.61 10.01
C MET A 178 -5.36 -2.92 8.95
N GLY A 179 -4.79 -4.12 9.02
CA GLY A 179 -3.82 -4.62 8.04
C GLY A 179 -4.48 -5.51 6.99
N GLN A 180 -3.64 -6.19 6.19
CA GLN A 180 -4.07 -7.13 5.15
C GLN A 180 -5.05 -8.22 5.65
N ASP A 181 -4.91 -8.64 6.91
CA ASP A 181 -5.76 -9.64 7.58
C ASP A 181 -7.21 -9.19 7.78
N THR A 182 -7.47 -7.88 7.72
CA THR A 182 -8.80 -7.29 7.95
C THR A 182 -9.65 -7.24 6.67
N GLY A 183 -9.01 -7.26 5.50
CA GLY A 183 -9.67 -7.17 4.19
C GLY A 183 -9.03 -6.09 3.30
N SER A 184 -9.69 -5.76 2.18
CA SER A 184 -9.21 -4.68 1.32
C SER A 184 -9.33 -3.32 2.00
N LYS A 185 -8.55 -2.32 1.57
CA LYS A 185 -8.67 -0.93 2.09
C LYS A 185 -10.11 -0.40 1.95
N LYS A 186 -10.77 -0.73 0.83
CA LYS A 186 -12.18 -0.41 0.58
C LYS A 186 -13.09 -1.01 1.64
N ASP A 187 -12.93 -2.30 1.96
CA ASP A 187 -13.74 -2.99 2.96
C ASP A 187 -13.48 -2.46 4.37
N CYS A 188 -12.23 -2.15 4.70
CA CYS A 188 -11.84 -1.55 5.96
C CYS A 188 -12.53 -0.19 6.16
N ILE A 189 -12.48 0.70 5.16
CA ILE A 189 -13.16 2.01 5.21
C ILE A 189 -14.67 1.84 5.34
N LYS A 190 -15.26 0.94 4.54
CA LYS A 190 -16.71 0.63 4.62
C LYS A 190 -17.10 0.17 6.03
N LYS A 191 -16.30 -0.70 6.64
CA LYS A 191 -16.49 -1.18 8.00
C LYS A 191 -16.41 -0.05 9.02
N ILE A 192 -15.46 0.88 8.87
CA ILE A 192 -15.32 2.06 9.74
C ILE A 192 -16.59 2.92 9.69
N LEU A 193 -17.13 3.19 8.50
CA LEU A 193 -18.36 3.97 8.32
C LEU A 193 -19.56 3.30 9.03
N ILE A 194 -19.76 2.00 8.79
CA ILE A 194 -20.90 1.24 9.35
C ILE A 194 -20.78 1.10 10.87
N ASP A 195 -19.63 0.67 11.37
CA ASP A 195 -19.44 0.38 12.80
C ASP A 195 -19.50 1.64 13.69
N ASN A 196 -19.36 2.83 13.09
CA ASN A 196 -19.37 4.11 13.81
C ASN A 196 -20.56 5.02 13.48
N ASP A 197 -21.46 4.60 12.57
CA ASP A 197 -22.60 5.39 12.09
C ASP A 197 -22.17 6.81 11.64
N LEU A 198 -21.12 6.88 10.81
CA LEU A 198 -20.50 8.13 10.38
C LEU A 198 -20.98 8.58 8.99
N ASP A 199 -21.09 9.90 8.82
CA ASP A 199 -21.23 10.51 7.51
C ASP A 199 -19.92 10.36 6.70
N VAL A 200 -20.02 10.22 5.39
CA VAL A 200 -18.85 10.07 4.51
C VAL A 200 -17.93 11.29 4.56
N ASN A 201 -18.47 12.48 4.84
CA ASN A 201 -17.69 13.72 5.01
C ASN A 201 -16.95 13.78 6.36
N ASP A 202 -17.22 12.84 7.28
CA ASP A 202 -16.52 12.71 8.57
C ASP A 202 -15.31 11.78 8.50
N VAL A 203 -15.02 11.19 7.33
CA VAL A 203 -13.88 10.30 7.13
C VAL A 203 -12.97 10.84 6.02
N LEU A 204 -11.67 10.83 6.28
CA LEU A 204 -10.63 11.19 5.33
C LEU A 204 -9.62 10.04 5.21
N MET A 205 -9.29 9.62 4.00
CA MET A 205 -8.19 8.70 3.74
C MET A 205 -6.94 9.47 3.29
N ILE A 206 -5.81 9.24 3.95
CA ILE A 206 -4.49 9.74 3.56
C ILE A 206 -3.66 8.57 3.01
N GLY A 207 -3.16 8.69 1.78
CA GLY A 207 -2.38 7.63 1.13
C GLY A 207 -1.52 8.14 -0.01
N ASP A 208 -0.65 7.29 -0.53
CA ASP A 208 0.33 7.65 -1.57
C ASP A 208 0.14 6.84 -2.87
N SER A 209 -0.90 5.99 -2.94
CA SER A 209 -1.13 5.11 -4.07
C SER A 209 -2.48 5.35 -4.77
N PRO A 210 -2.61 5.01 -6.07
CA PRO A 210 -3.90 5.03 -6.77
C PRO A 210 -4.96 4.11 -6.13
N GLY A 211 -4.51 3.05 -5.47
CA GLY A 211 -5.37 2.15 -4.70
C GLY A 211 -6.07 2.86 -3.54
N ASP A 212 -5.40 3.80 -2.87
CA ASP A 212 -5.99 4.59 -1.79
C ASP A 212 -7.06 5.55 -2.31
N ILE A 213 -6.77 6.22 -3.42
CA ILE A 213 -7.74 7.12 -4.10
C ILE A 213 -9.00 6.34 -4.46
N THR A 214 -8.83 5.14 -5.02
CA THR A 214 -9.96 4.29 -5.41
C THR A 214 -10.73 3.80 -4.20
N ALA A 215 -10.05 3.39 -3.12
CA ALA A 215 -10.70 2.96 -1.89
C ALA A 215 -11.51 4.08 -1.22
N ALA A 216 -11.01 5.32 -1.24
CA ALA A 216 -11.72 6.49 -0.75
C ALA A 216 -12.94 6.82 -1.62
N LYS A 217 -12.75 6.89 -2.94
CA LYS A 217 -13.80 7.18 -3.93
C LYS A 217 -14.93 6.15 -3.89
N ASP A 218 -14.60 4.86 -3.82
CA ASP A 218 -15.57 3.77 -3.77
C ASP A 218 -16.45 3.80 -2.50
N ASN A 219 -15.97 4.45 -1.44
CA ASN A 219 -16.72 4.68 -0.20
C ASN A 219 -17.33 6.09 -0.11
N GLY A 220 -17.09 6.94 -1.11
CA GLY A 220 -17.58 8.33 -1.14
C GLY A 220 -16.97 9.23 -0.06
N ILE A 221 -15.83 8.86 0.52
CA ILE A 221 -15.14 9.64 1.55
C ILE A 221 -14.08 10.56 0.94
N HIS A 222 -13.61 11.53 1.71
CA HIS A 222 -12.53 12.41 1.28
C HIS A 222 -11.20 11.66 1.13
N PHE A 223 -10.35 12.17 0.25
CA PHE A 223 -8.98 11.68 0.09
C PHE A 223 -7.94 12.81 0.14
N TYR A 224 -6.77 12.56 0.73
CA TYR A 224 -5.62 13.46 0.69
C TYR A 224 -4.34 12.70 0.27
N PRO A 225 -3.67 13.08 -0.84
CA PRO A 225 -2.47 12.39 -1.29
C PRO A 225 -1.22 12.80 -0.51
N ILE A 226 -0.41 11.81 -0.16
CA ILE A 226 1.03 11.97 0.07
C ILE A 226 1.74 11.82 -1.26
N ILE A 227 2.39 12.90 -1.70
CA ILE A 227 3.01 12.96 -3.02
C ILE A 227 4.44 12.41 -2.90
N PHE A 228 4.74 11.33 -3.62
CA PHE A 228 6.09 10.75 -3.72
C PHE A 228 7.13 11.82 -4.11
N ASP A 229 8.33 11.82 -3.51
CA ASP A 229 9.38 12.86 -3.59
C ASP A 229 9.01 14.22 -2.97
N ASP A 230 7.81 14.38 -2.41
CA ASP A 230 7.36 15.58 -1.70
C ASP A 230 6.59 15.21 -0.41
N GLU A 231 6.94 14.09 0.23
CA GLU A 231 6.20 13.52 1.37
C GLU A 231 6.19 14.48 2.56
N SER A 232 7.36 15.03 2.91
CA SER A 232 7.50 16.03 3.99
C SER A 232 6.65 17.28 3.73
N LYS A 233 6.60 17.77 2.48
CA LYS A 233 5.75 18.91 2.10
C LYS A 233 4.27 18.56 2.17
N SER A 234 3.90 17.34 1.79
CA SER A 234 2.53 16.84 1.88
C SER A 234 2.07 16.77 3.34
N TRP A 235 2.90 16.27 4.25
CA TRP A 235 2.61 16.24 5.68
C TRP A 235 2.59 17.64 6.32
N ALA A 236 3.52 18.54 5.97
CA ALA A 236 3.49 19.92 6.44
C ALA A 236 2.21 20.65 6.02
N ARG A 237 1.82 20.55 4.75
CA ARG A 237 0.56 21.12 4.24
C ARG A 237 -0.65 20.54 4.94
N PHE A 238 -0.61 19.24 5.28
CA PHE A 238 -1.69 18.62 6.03
C PHE A 238 -1.85 19.27 7.41
N LYS A 239 -0.74 19.43 8.14
CA LYS A 239 -0.71 20.08 9.46
C LYS A 239 -1.25 21.50 9.42
N ASP A 240 -0.74 22.29 8.48
CA ASP A 240 -0.90 23.75 8.48
C ASP A 240 -2.25 24.19 7.90
N LYS A 241 -2.95 23.29 7.17
CA LYS A 241 -4.15 23.66 6.42
C LYS A 241 -5.21 22.56 6.38
N ILE A 242 -4.87 21.39 5.86
CA ILE A 242 -5.88 20.38 5.46
C ILE A 242 -6.63 19.82 6.66
N LEU A 243 -5.94 19.61 7.78
CA LEU A 243 -6.57 19.09 8.99
C LEU A 243 -7.70 20.02 9.48
N ASP A 244 -7.45 21.33 9.50
CA ASP A 244 -8.44 22.30 9.93
C ASP A 244 -9.57 22.47 8.89
N GLU A 245 -9.27 22.44 7.59
CA GLU A 245 -10.30 22.43 6.54
C GLU A 245 -11.22 21.20 6.66
N PHE A 246 -10.64 20.02 6.91
CA PHE A 246 -11.39 18.77 7.05
C PHE A 246 -12.30 18.79 8.29
N ILE A 247 -11.76 19.20 9.45
CA ILE A 247 -12.53 19.27 10.70
C ILE A 247 -13.72 20.24 10.56
N ASN A 248 -13.56 21.31 9.78
CA ASN A 248 -14.59 22.33 9.57
C ASN A 248 -15.49 22.07 8.35
N ASN A 249 -15.40 20.91 7.69
CA ASN A 249 -16.17 20.56 6.48
C ASN A 249 -15.94 21.52 5.30
N GLN A 250 -14.71 22.00 5.15
CA GLN A 250 -14.29 22.95 4.09
C GLN A 250 -13.28 22.32 3.12
N TYR A 251 -12.90 21.06 3.34
CA TYR A 251 -11.90 20.38 2.53
C TYR A 251 -12.48 19.93 1.18
N ASP A 252 -11.75 20.24 0.11
CA ASP A 252 -12.00 19.80 -1.26
C ASP A 252 -10.79 19.00 -1.75
N ASP A 253 -11.01 17.72 -2.02
CA ASP A 253 -9.98 16.74 -2.36
C ASP A 253 -9.55 16.80 -3.83
N GLN A 254 -10.45 17.20 -4.74
CA GLN A 254 -10.24 17.11 -6.18
C GLN A 254 -8.97 17.83 -6.63
N LYS A 255 -8.72 19.02 -6.07
CA LYS A 255 -7.52 19.80 -6.35
C LYS A 255 -6.24 19.00 -6.06
N TYR A 256 -6.17 18.33 -4.92
CA TYR A 256 -4.96 17.62 -4.49
C TYR A 256 -4.80 16.29 -5.22
N ILE A 257 -5.90 15.61 -5.55
CA ILE A 257 -5.90 14.45 -6.43
C ILE A 257 -5.35 14.81 -7.83
N ASP A 258 -5.73 15.96 -8.38
CA ASP A 258 -5.23 16.43 -9.67
C ASP A 258 -3.73 16.78 -9.62
N GLU A 259 -3.24 17.33 -8.50
CA GLU A 259 -1.80 17.54 -8.28
C GLU A 259 -1.03 16.22 -8.26
N TYR A 260 -1.55 15.21 -7.55
CA TYR A 260 -0.97 13.87 -7.50
C TYR A 260 -0.92 13.21 -8.89
N ASN A 261 -2.03 13.25 -9.64
CA ASN A 261 -2.13 12.64 -10.97
C ASN A 261 -1.19 13.27 -12.01
N LYS A 262 -0.72 14.50 -11.81
CA LYS A 262 0.29 15.13 -12.68
C LYS A 262 1.71 14.62 -12.42
N LYS A 263 1.96 14.00 -11.27
CA LYS A 263 3.29 13.49 -10.88
C LYS A 263 3.48 12.01 -11.23
N LEU A 264 2.39 11.26 -11.43
CA LEU A 264 2.38 9.89 -11.95
C LEU A 264 2.43 9.82 -13.47
#